data_AF-A0A529HYB9-F1
#
_entry.id   AF-A0A529HYB9-F1
#
_cell.length_a   1.000
_cell.length_b   1.000
_cell.length_c   1.000
_cell.angle_alpha   90.00
_cell.angle_beta   90.00
_cell.angle_gamma   90.00
#
_symmetry.space_group_name_H-M   'P 1'
#
loop_
_entity.id
_entity.type
_entity.pdbx_description
1 polymer ?
#
loop_
_entity_poly.entity_id
_entity_poly.type
_entity_poly.pdbx_seq_one_letter_code
_entity_poly.pdbx_strand_id
1 'polypeptide(L)' 'VRAVVREDAGGLIATPFGIQDSSMLRMLADANGLIVRQPFAPAAEAGEECTVLMLR' A
#
# COMPACT_ATOMS: atom_id res chain seq x y z
N VAL A 1 -2.30 4.03 2.57
CA VAL A 1 -3.10 2.83 2.24
C VAL A 1 -2.31 1.61 2.65
N ARG A 2 -2.88 0.69 3.45
CA ARG A 2 -2.17 -0.52 3.91
C ARG A 2 -1.96 -1.48 2.75
N ALA A 3 -0.75 -2.01 2.63
CA ALA A 3 -0.35 -2.87 1.52
C ALA A 3 0.66 -3.94 1.96
N VAL A 4 0.77 -4.99 1.14
CA VAL A 4 1.92 -5.88 1.12
C VAL A 4 2.85 -5.41 0.00
N VAL A 5 4.08 -5.09 0.37
CA VAL A 5 5.17 -4.70 -0.53
C VAL A 5 6.10 -5.88 -0.69
N ARG A 6 6.42 -6.20 -1.94
CA ARG A 6 7.37 -7.27 -2.31
C ARG A 6 8.42 -6.69 -3.23
N GLU A 7 9.63 -7.21 -3.13
CA GLU A 7 10.69 -6.98 -4.11
C GLU A 7 10.49 -7.91 -5.31
N ASP A 8 10.65 -7.36 -6.51
CA ASP A 8 10.69 -8.07 -7.77
C ASP A 8 11.90 -7.57 -8.60
N ALA A 9 12.19 -8.21 -9.73
CA ALA A 9 13.32 -7.88 -10.59
C ALA A 9 13.36 -6.40 -11.06
N GLY A 10 12.20 -5.74 -11.10
CA GLY A 10 12.04 -4.32 -11.46
C GLY A 10 11.94 -3.34 -10.29
N GLY A 11 11.99 -3.79 -9.04
CA GLY A 11 11.86 -2.95 -7.85
C GLY A 11 10.73 -3.38 -6.92
N LEU A 12 10.19 -2.42 -6.15
CA LEU A 12 9.15 -2.69 -5.16
C LEU A 12 7.76 -2.67 -5.80
N ILE A 13 6.99 -3.72 -5.56
CA ILE A 13 5.57 -3.83 -5.95
C ILE A 13 4.70 -3.77 -4.71
N ALA A 14 3.84 -2.75 -4.63
CA ALA A 14 2.88 -2.57 -3.53
C ALA A 14 1.49 -3.06 -3.92
N THR A 15 0.96 -4.04 -3.21
CA THR A 15 -0.42 -4.54 -3.39
C THR A 15 -1.30 -4.07 -2.23
N PRO A 16 -2.27 -3.16 -2.43
CA PRO A 16 -3.16 -2.70 -1.37
C PRO A 16 -4.14 -3.80 -0.95
N PHE A 17 -4.51 -3.81 0.33
CA PHE A 17 -5.62 -4.65 0.78
C PHE A 17 -6.95 -4.06 0.29
N GLY A 18 -7.92 -4.94 -0.02
CA GLY A 18 -9.21 -4.54 -0.59
C GLY A 18 -10.03 -3.60 0.31
N ILE A 19 -10.15 -3.91 1.61
CA ILE A 19 -10.87 -3.08 2.57
C ILE A 19 -9.88 -2.24 3.39
N GLN A 20 -10.15 -0.94 3.53
CA GLN A 20 -9.26 0.03 4.19
C GLN A 20 -9.96 0.77 5.34
N ASP A 21 -10.87 0.09 6.05
CA ASP A 21 -11.50 0.66 7.24
C ASP A 21 -10.53 0.74 8.42
N SER A 22 -10.71 1.74 9.28
CA SER A 22 -9.84 1.98 10.44
C SER A 22 -10.00 0.92 11.54
N SER A 23 -11.15 0.25 11.61
CA SER A 23 -11.44 -0.82 12.57
C SER A 23 -10.77 -2.16 12.23
N MET A 24 -10.17 -2.30 11.04
CA MET A 24 -9.54 -3.55 10.60
C MET A 24 -8.10 -3.70 11.08
N LEU A 25 -7.94 -4.10 12.35
CA LEU A 25 -6.62 -4.28 12.97
C LEU A 25 -5.80 -5.42 12.36
N ARG A 26 -6.44 -6.50 11.89
CA ARG A 26 -5.74 -7.61 11.22
C ARG A 26 -4.97 -7.15 9.97
N MET A 27 -5.61 -6.33 9.13
CA MET A 27 -5.00 -5.76 7.93
C MET A 27 -3.80 -4.86 8.26
N LEU A 28 -3.84 -4.19 9.42
CA LEU A 28 -2.70 -3.40 9.88
C LEU A 28 -1.54 -4.29 10.31
N ALA A 29 -1.83 -5.40 11.00
CA ALA A 29 -0.81 -6.36 11.44
C ALA A 29 -0.15 -7.11 10.28
N ASP A 30 -0.92 -7.42 9.22
CA ASP A 30 -0.42 -8.16 8.05
C ASP A 30 0.29 -7.26 7.03
N ALA A 31 0.17 -5.93 7.15
CA ALA A 31 0.83 -4.99 6.26
C ALA A 31 2.32 -4.86 6.60
N ASN A 32 3.18 -4.86 5.58
CA ASN A 32 4.60 -4.52 5.72
C ASN A 32 4.95 -3.16 5.07
N GLY A 33 3.94 -2.44 4.57
CA GLY A 33 4.12 -1.14 3.95
C GLY A 33 2.84 -0.32 3.83
N LEU A 34 3.02 0.98 3.67
CA LEU A 34 1.95 1.95 3.44
C LEU A 34 2.19 2.69 2.13
N ILE A 35 1.23 2.65 1.20
CA ILE A 35 1.23 3.53 0.04
C ILE A 35 0.84 4.94 0.50
N VAL A 36 1.70 5.91 0.24
CA VAL A 36 1.49 7.33 0.58
C VAL A 36 0.69 7.98 -0.55
N ARG A 37 -0.46 8.58 -0.22
CA ARG A 37 -1.29 9.32 -1.17
C ARG A 37 -1.55 10.71 -0.64
N GLN A 38 -1.47 11.70 -1.53
CA GLN A 38 -1.84 13.07 -1.21
C GLN A 38 -3.35 13.14 -0.92
N PRO A 39 -3.79 14.08 -0.06
CA PRO A 39 -5.21 14.36 0.12
C PRO A 39 -5.90 14.63 -1.22
N PHE A 40 -7.08 14.04 -1.43
CA PHE A 40 -7.90 14.21 -2.63
C PHE A 40 -7.27 13.77 -3.96
N ALA A 41 -6.15 13.04 -3.94
CA ALA A 41 -5.59 12.48 -5.16
C ALA A 41 -6.64 11.59 -5.89
N PRO A 42 -6.70 11.63 -7.23
CA PRO A 42 -7.56 10.74 -8.00
C PRO A 42 -7.22 9.27 -7.74
N ALA A 43 -8.14 8.37 -8.07
CA ALA A 43 -7.89 6.93 -7.98
C ALA A 43 -6.68 6.59 -8.86
N ALA A 44 -5.73 5.85 -8.28
CA ALA A 44 -4.55 5.38 -9.01
C ALA A 44 -4.90 4.11 -9.78
N GLU A 45 -4.33 3.98 -10.97
CA GLU A 45 -4.47 2.77 -11.79
C GLU A 45 -3.48 1.68 -11.34
N ALA A 46 -3.77 0.42 -11.68
CA ALA A 46 -2.83 -0.66 -11.40
C ALA A 46 -1.55 -0.48 -12.23
N GLY A 47 -0.39 -0.53 -11.56
CA GLY A 47 0.92 -0.31 -12.19
C GLY A 47 1.37 1.14 -12.22
N GLU A 48 0.55 2.09 -11.76
CA GLU A 48 0.96 3.48 -11.56
C GLU A 48 2.03 3.58 -10.46
N GLU A 49 3.02 4.45 -10.68
CA GLU A 49 4.08 4.67 -9.70
C GLU A 49 3.54 5.27 -8.41
N CYS A 50 4.06 4.82 -7.27
CA CYS A 50 3.65 5.33 -5.97
C CYS A 50 4.79 5.34 -4.97
N THR A 51 4.71 6.22 -3.97
CA THR A 51 5.62 6.21 -2.84
C THR A 51 5.13 5.23 -1.78
N VAL A 52 6.04 4.37 -1.32
CA VAL A 52 5.80 3.46 -0.19
C VAL A 52 6.63 3.83 1.01
N LEU A 53 5.99 3.77 2.19
CA LEU A 53 6.67 3.78 3.49
C LEU A 53 6.70 2.35 4.01
N MET A 54 7.89 1.76 4.12
CA MET A 54 8.09 0.41 4.67
C MET A 54 7.85 0.41 6.17
N LEU A 55 7.08 -0.57 6.64
CA LEU A 55 6.87 -0.83 8.07
C LEU A 55 7.93 -1.82 8.56
N ARG A 56 8.42 -1.61 9.78
CA ARG A 56 9.38 -2.49 10.44
C ARG A 56 8.67 -3.44 11.39
#